data_AF-Q64VV0-F1
#
_entry.id   AF-Q64VV0-F1
#
_cell.length_a   1.000
_cell.length_b   1.000
_cell.length_c   1.000
_cell.angle_alpha   90.00
_cell.angle_beta   90.00
_cell.angle_gamma   90.00
#
_symmetry.space_group_name_H-M   'P 1'
#
loop_
_entity.id
_entity.type
_entity.pdbx_description
1 polymer ?
#
loop_
_entity_poly.entity_id
_entity_poly.type
_entity_poly.pdbx_seq_one_letter_code
_entity_poly.pdbx_strand_id
1 'polypeptide(L)'
;MNKNTILYAILAILYFMLFSCSQEELILPDPTPLDAYKRQSTQLGIDREKININTEDASIVAEIFNRKNHHLTRNSLNEPTKRIKEIFTLYNNGKPMMYIINYQDQKGYTIISATKKYYPVIAYSDVGSFSLQESYNDGSSILLDEYKKIMQYNEIQPDSIIDKYRKKWVEFENLKTEKLSDVSTRSLSDYAMSIKKEEQKKIWTNKGYECHDLGAIRNFLSKERADGYIRDICNHTDQNYNCEKVNLLLIKKYPIKTIGPLLKTSWHQRSPFNVDAPNKLAGCVPIAIAQIAKYYEWPVTYSWTHIPLRCNTNMEDDEFFKKFIKDIRSFSKVTYKDKATGATMGNAVKAFKKLNYSATLMDYKRSETIQEIQNNRPVFMGGDRKAIFFDIITKGHAWVCDGYEVRQTQYASLVWGSKFNIPDMEEPDYFFTNGTYDTSEFLHMNWGWGENGGNGWYIFDNIYNRTHDVSYHLNREIIKVSPNK
;
A
#
# COMPACT_ATOMS: atom_id res chain seq x y z
N MET A 1 -34.20 -14.79 -52.38
CA MET A 1 -34.60 -14.87 -50.96
C MET A 1 -35.39 -13.62 -50.60
N ASN A 2 -36.39 -13.71 -49.71
CA ASN A 2 -37.22 -12.57 -49.34
C ASN A 2 -36.50 -11.68 -48.29
N LYS A 3 -36.68 -10.34 -48.35
CA LYS A 3 -35.99 -9.38 -47.46
C LYS A 3 -36.26 -9.68 -45.98
N ASN A 4 -37.49 -10.06 -45.64
CA ASN A 4 -37.87 -10.40 -44.27
C ASN A 4 -37.13 -11.65 -43.77
N THR A 5 -36.89 -12.66 -44.62
CA THR A 5 -36.13 -13.86 -44.25
C THR A 5 -34.67 -13.52 -43.94
N ILE A 6 -34.07 -12.58 -44.68
CA ILE A 6 -32.72 -12.08 -44.41
C ILE A 6 -32.69 -11.27 -43.10
N LEU A 7 -33.70 -10.42 -42.86
CA LEU A 7 -33.81 -9.66 -41.61
C LEU A 7 -33.96 -10.58 -40.38
N TYR A 8 -34.79 -11.62 -40.46
CA TYR A 8 -34.93 -12.61 -39.39
C TYR A 8 -33.66 -13.47 -39.20
N ALA A 9 -32.95 -13.81 -40.27
CA ALA A 9 -31.64 -14.49 -40.15
C ALA A 9 -30.59 -13.60 -39.47
N ILE A 10 -30.51 -12.31 -39.83
CA ILE A 10 -29.61 -11.34 -39.20
C ILE A 10 -29.99 -11.12 -37.73
N LEU A 11 -31.28 -10.99 -37.41
CA LEU A 11 -31.76 -10.88 -36.03
C LEU A 11 -31.47 -12.15 -35.22
N ALA A 12 -31.64 -13.34 -35.79
CA ALA A 12 -31.31 -14.60 -35.12
C ALA A 12 -29.81 -14.74 -34.87
N ILE A 13 -28.95 -14.34 -35.82
CA ILE A 13 -27.49 -14.33 -35.66
C ILE A 13 -27.06 -13.31 -34.59
N LEU A 14 -27.65 -12.11 -34.58
CA LEU A 14 -27.44 -11.13 -33.50
C LEU A 14 -27.90 -11.67 -32.14
N TYR A 15 -29.04 -12.36 -32.07
CA TYR A 15 -29.54 -12.97 -30.83
C TYR A 15 -28.59 -14.08 -30.34
N PHE A 16 -28.10 -14.95 -31.23
CA PHE A 16 -27.11 -15.98 -30.85
C PHE A 16 -25.76 -15.39 -30.44
N MET A 17 -25.28 -14.32 -31.08
CA MET A 17 -24.05 -13.64 -30.63
C MET A 17 -24.20 -12.93 -29.28
N LEU A 18 -25.41 -12.47 -28.92
CA LEU A 18 -25.69 -11.86 -27.62
C LEU A 18 -25.72 -12.86 -26.45
N PHE A 19 -25.73 -14.18 -26.70
CA PHE A 19 -25.66 -15.22 -25.67
C PHE A 19 -24.27 -15.83 -25.46
N SER A 20 -23.24 -15.38 -26.18
CA SER A 20 -21.85 -15.73 -25.88
C SER A 20 -21.27 -14.90 -24.73
N CYS A 21 -21.92 -14.95 -23.56
CA CYS A 21 -21.20 -14.71 -22.30
C CYS A 21 -20.30 -15.92 -22.04
N SER A 22 -19.14 -15.95 -22.70
CA SER A 22 -18.03 -16.81 -22.30
C SER A 22 -17.75 -16.52 -20.84
N GLN A 23 -17.92 -17.52 -19.97
CA GLN A 23 -17.35 -17.42 -18.64
C GLN A 23 -15.85 -17.43 -18.85
N GLU A 24 -15.19 -16.28 -18.63
CA GLU A 24 -13.80 -16.31 -18.20
C GLU A 24 -13.78 -17.11 -16.90
N GLU A 25 -13.44 -18.40 -17.03
CA GLU A 25 -13.15 -19.24 -15.89
C GLU A 25 -12.00 -18.57 -15.14
N LEU A 26 -12.16 -18.37 -13.83
CA LEU A 26 -11.22 -17.57 -13.06
C LEU A 26 -9.96 -18.41 -12.77
N ILE A 27 -9.08 -18.49 -13.78
CA ILE A 27 -7.75 -19.09 -13.67
C ILE A 27 -6.92 -18.21 -12.74
N LEU A 28 -6.98 -18.53 -11.44
CA LEU A 28 -6.08 -17.96 -10.45
C LEU A 28 -4.66 -18.50 -10.69
N PRO A 29 -3.62 -17.68 -10.54
CA PRO A 29 -2.25 -18.18 -10.54
C PRO A 29 -2.04 -19.08 -9.33
N ASP A 30 -1.48 -20.28 -9.55
CA ASP A 30 -1.12 -21.17 -8.45
C ASP A 30 -0.09 -20.51 -7.51
N PRO A 31 -0.21 -20.72 -6.18
CA PRO A 31 0.79 -20.25 -5.24
C PRO A 31 2.10 -21.03 -5.43
N THR A 32 3.24 -20.35 -5.38
CA THR A 32 4.53 -21.03 -5.57
C THR A 32 4.84 -21.96 -4.37
N PRO A 33 5.20 -23.25 -4.57
CA PRO A 33 5.34 -24.23 -3.48
C PRO A 33 6.33 -23.82 -2.38
N LEU A 34 5.90 -23.95 -1.12
CA LEU A 34 6.61 -23.40 0.03
C LEU A 34 7.99 -24.04 0.28
N ASP A 35 8.17 -25.30 -0.10
CA ASP A 35 9.44 -26.02 0.05
C ASP A 35 10.58 -25.45 -0.82
N ALA A 36 10.27 -24.70 -1.89
CA ALA A 36 11.28 -23.97 -2.66
C ALA A 36 11.98 -22.87 -1.84
N TYR A 37 11.36 -22.40 -0.75
CA TYR A 37 11.84 -21.30 0.08
C TYR A 37 12.47 -21.74 1.41
N LYS A 38 12.75 -23.04 1.60
CA LYS A 38 13.29 -23.60 2.86
C LYS A 38 14.78 -23.30 3.13
N ARG A 39 15.26 -22.12 2.72
CA ARG A 39 16.50 -21.52 3.22
C ARG A 39 16.16 -20.24 3.96
N GLN A 40 16.52 -20.16 5.24
CA GLN A 40 16.71 -18.86 5.88
C GLN A 40 17.79 -18.13 5.08
N SER A 41 17.45 -16.99 4.48
CA SER A 41 18.40 -16.24 3.67
C SER A 41 19.52 -15.71 4.57
N THR A 42 20.75 -16.16 4.31
CA THR A 42 21.97 -15.53 4.81
C THR A 42 22.36 -14.30 3.98
N GLN A 43 21.60 -13.99 2.93
CA GLN A 43 21.82 -12.86 2.02
C GLN A 43 21.00 -11.66 2.49
N LEU A 44 21.69 -10.56 2.81
CA LEU A 44 21.16 -9.38 3.53
C LEU A 44 20.32 -8.43 2.68
N GLY A 45 20.12 -8.73 1.40
CA GLY A 45 19.37 -7.91 0.44
C GLY A 45 19.35 -8.56 -0.94
N ILE A 46 18.75 -7.87 -1.91
CA ILE A 46 18.64 -8.33 -3.32
C ILE A 46 19.73 -7.71 -4.21
N ASP A 47 20.00 -8.28 -5.38
CA ASP A 47 20.93 -7.67 -6.35
C ASP A 47 20.40 -6.31 -6.83
N ARG A 48 21.30 -5.33 -6.91
CA ARG A 48 21.00 -3.94 -7.30
C ARG A 48 20.77 -3.78 -8.79
N GLU A 49 21.50 -4.50 -9.64
CA GLU A 49 21.43 -4.30 -11.10
C GLU A 49 20.22 -5.05 -11.71
N LYS A 50 19.76 -6.12 -11.07
CA LYS A 50 18.50 -6.82 -11.36
C LYS A 50 17.28 -5.88 -11.27
N ILE A 51 16.85 -5.34 -12.42
CA ILE A 51 15.70 -4.43 -12.54
C ILE A 51 14.36 -5.16 -12.34
N ASN A 52 14.22 -6.38 -12.85
CA ASN A 52 13.01 -7.20 -12.67
C ASN A 52 13.33 -8.33 -11.70
N ILE A 53 12.56 -8.41 -10.62
CA ILE A 53 12.82 -9.29 -9.49
C ILE A 53 11.93 -10.55 -9.56
N ASN A 54 12.32 -11.62 -8.88
CA ASN A 54 11.59 -12.89 -8.78
C ASN A 54 10.89 -13.04 -7.40
N THR A 55 10.26 -14.18 -7.16
CA THR A 55 9.56 -14.47 -5.88
C THR A 55 10.49 -14.61 -4.67
N GLU A 56 11.76 -14.96 -4.87
CA GLU A 56 12.80 -15.07 -3.83
C GLU A 56 13.34 -13.69 -3.44
N ASP A 57 13.62 -12.82 -4.41
CA ASP A 57 13.90 -11.40 -4.16
C ASP A 57 12.72 -10.75 -3.40
N ALA A 58 11.48 -11.06 -3.80
CA ALA A 58 10.29 -10.48 -3.19
C ALA A 58 10.09 -10.93 -1.73
N SER A 59 10.43 -12.18 -1.39
CA SER A 59 10.40 -12.64 0.00
C SER A 59 11.48 -11.98 0.86
N ILE A 60 12.69 -11.76 0.32
CA ILE A 60 13.76 -10.99 0.98
C ILE A 60 13.31 -9.54 1.23
N VAL A 61 12.75 -8.87 0.22
CA VAL A 61 12.22 -7.50 0.34
C VAL A 61 11.12 -7.43 1.41
N ALA A 62 10.20 -8.39 1.43
CA ALA A 62 9.14 -8.47 2.42
C ALA A 62 9.67 -8.78 3.84
N GLU A 63 10.69 -9.63 4.00
CA GLU A 63 11.30 -9.88 5.31
C GLU A 63 11.98 -8.61 5.87
N ILE A 64 12.78 -7.91 5.05
CA ILE A 64 13.40 -6.64 5.41
C ILE A 64 12.33 -5.59 5.75
N PHE A 65 11.24 -5.52 4.97
CA PHE A 65 10.14 -4.60 5.23
C PHE A 65 9.44 -4.88 6.57
N ASN A 66 9.10 -6.13 6.88
CA ASN A 66 8.47 -6.46 8.16
C ASN A 66 9.40 -6.15 9.35
N ARG A 67 10.70 -6.47 9.25
CA ARG A 67 11.72 -6.12 10.27
C ARG A 67 11.82 -4.61 10.49
N LYS A 68 11.72 -3.79 9.44
CA LYS A 68 11.77 -2.32 9.52
C LYS A 68 10.42 -1.66 9.88
N ASN A 69 9.29 -2.34 9.67
CA ASN A 69 7.95 -1.82 9.95
C ASN A 69 7.56 -1.86 11.43
N HIS A 70 7.82 -2.98 12.10
CA HIS A 70 7.35 -3.16 13.48
C HIS A 70 8.14 -2.23 14.41
N HIS A 71 7.45 -1.18 14.87
CA HIS A 71 8.00 -0.05 15.63
C HIS A 71 9.11 -0.47 16.61
N LEU A 72 10.19 0.31 16.58
CA LEU A 72 11.47 0.13 17.30
C LEU A 72 11.31 0.13 18.84
N THR A 73 10.64 -0.89 19.35
CA THR A 73 10.68 -1.33 20.74
C THR A 73 11.72 -2.44 20.83
N ARG A 74 12.48 -2.48 21.93
CA ARG A 74 13.72 -3.30 22.00
C ARG A 74 13.52 -4.83 21.88
N ASN A 75 12.27 -5.29 21.81
CA ASN A 75 11.92 -6.69 21.62
C ASN A 75 11.60 -7.06 20.16
N SER A 76 11.30 -6.11 19.26
CA SER A 76 10.85 -6.44 17.88
C SER A 76 11.95 -7.03 16.99
N LEU A 77 13.23 -6.82 17.33
CA LEU A 77 14.36 -7.52 16.69
C LEU A 77 14.43 -9.02 17.03
N ASN A 78 13.72 -9.46 18.08
CA ASN A 78 13.60 -10.85 18.51
C ASN A 78 12.20 -11.45 18.26
N GLU A 79 11.25 -10.69 17.68
CA GLU A 79 10.01 -11.26 17.16
C GLU A 79 10.33 -12.20 16.00
N PRO A 80 9.80 -13.44 15.96
CA PRO A 80 10.01 -14.33 14.81
C PRO A 80 9.37 -13.70 13.57
N THR A 81 10.16 -13.55 12.49
CA THR A 81 9.70 -12.92 11.25
C THR A 81 8.45 -13.63 10.71
N LYS A 82 7.52 -12.85 10.15
CA LYS A 82 6.22 -13.35 9.71
C LYS A 82 6.41 -14.49 8.70
N ARG A 83 6.13 -15.73 9.14
CA ARG A 83 6.29 -16.92 8.31
C ARG A 83 5.36 -16.82 7.10
N ILE A 84 5.92 -16.99 5.91
CA ILE A 84 5.15 -16.98 4.66
C ILE A 84 4.24 -18.23 4.63
N LYS A 85 2.98 -18.02 4.24
CA LYS A 85 2.00 -19.09 3.96
C LYS A 85 2.07 -19.53 2.51
N GLU A 86 2.11 -18.55 1.61
CA GLU A 86 1.98 -18.71 0.16
C GLU A 86 2.42 -17.41 -0.54
N ILE A 87 2.88 -17.53 -1.79
CA ILE A 87 3.21 -16.38 -2.66
C ILE A 87 2.46 -16.54 -3.98
N PHE A 88 1.63 -15.56 -4.32
CA PHE A 88 0.98 -15.46 -5.63
C PHE A 88 1.71 -14.45 -6.53
N THR A 89 1.80 -14.75 -7.82
CA THR A 89 2.34 -13.81 -8.82
C THR A 89 1.21 -13.25 -9.67
N LEU A 90 1.05 -11.92 -9.69
CA LEU A 90 0.15 -11.24 -10.62
C LEU A 90 0.88 -10.94 -11.92
N TYR A 91 0.38 -11.51 -13.00
CA TYR A 91 0.91 -11.34 -14.35
C TYR A 91 0.15 -10.28 -15.16
N ASN A 92 0.78 -9.84 -16.26
CA ASN A 92 0.18 -9.11 -17.36
C ASN A 92 0.91 -9.54 -18.65
N ASN A 93 0.19 -10.09 -19.63
CA ASN A 93 0.78 -10.66 -20.87
C ASN A 93 1.99 -11.58 -20.62
N GLY A 94 1.88 -12.50 -19.64
CA GLY A 94 2.95 -13.43 -19.26
C GLY A 94 4.10 -12.82 -18.44
N LYS A 95 4.19 -11.49 -18.32
CA LYS A 95 5.19 -10.79 -17.51
C LYS A 95 4.73 -10.66 -16.04
N PRO A 96 5.55 -10.99 -15.03
CA PRO A 96 5.27 -10.66 -13.64
C PRO A 96 5.18 -9.14 -13.42
N MET A 97 4.15 -8.70 -12.69
CA MET A 97 3.95 -7.29 -12.32
C MET A 97 4.04 -7.07 -10.80
N MET A 98 3.47 -8.00 -10.03
CA MET A 98 3.43 -7.93 -8.56
C MET A 98 3.52 -9.32 -7.92
N TYR A 99 4.03 -9.38 -6.70
CA TYR A 99 4.04 -10.56 -5.84
C TYR A 99 3.22 -10.30 -4.59
N ILE A 100 2.22 -11.13 -4.30
CA ILE A 100 1.39 -11.06 -3.09
C ILE A 100 1.87 -12.15 -2.14
N ILE A 101 2.39 -11.75 -1.00
CA ILE A 101 2.95 -12.64 0.02
C ILE A 101 2.00 -12.62 1.21
N ASN A 102 1.27 -13.72 1.42
CA ASN A 102 0.41 -13.90 2.60
C ASN A 102 1.22 -14.55 3.73
N TYR A 103 0.97 -14.13 4.98
CA TYR A 103 1.60 -14.71 6.15
C TYR A 103 0.71 -15.75 6.83
N GLN A 104 1.34 -16.63 7.60
CA GLN A 104 0.65 -17.58 8.47
C GLN A 104 -0.08 -16.85 9.62
N ASP A 105 -0.96 -17.58 10.30
CA ASP A 105 -1.55 -17.16 11.57
C ASP A 105 -2.31 -15.81 11.51
N GLN A 106 -2.84 -15.47 10.32
CA GLN A 106 -3.53 -14.20 10.01
C GLN A 106 -2.71 -12.93 10.30
N LYS A 107 -1.38 -13.00 10.18
CA LYS A 107 -0.45 -11.86 10.38
C LYS A 107 -0.36 -10.89 9.17
N GLY A 108 -1.39 -10.86 8.33
CA GLY A 108 -1.50 -9.96 7.19
C GLY A 108 -0.82 -10.44 5.92
N TYR A 109 -0.42 -9.47 5.08
CA TYR A 109 0.17 -9.72 3.77
C TYR A 109 1.09 -8.55 3.35
N THR A 110 1.85 -8.74 2.29
CA THR A 110 2.59 -7.66 1.62
C THR A 110 2.56 -7.86 0.10
N ILE A 111 2.33 -6.79 -0.64
CA ILE A 111 2.35 -6.76 -2.11
C ILE A 111 3.60 -6.02 -2.57
N ILE A 112 4.49 -6.73 -3.26
CA ILE A 112 5.77 -6.24 -3.76
C ILE A 112 5.67 -6.02 -5.28
N SER A 113 6.30 -4.99 -5.83
CA SER A 113 6.42 -4.86 -7.29
C SER A 113 7.44 -5.83 -7.87
N ALA A 114 7.12 -6.46 -9.01
CA ALA A 114 8.08 -7.29 -9.72
C ALA A 114 9.15 -6.48 -10.49
N THR A 115 9.10 -5.13 -10.46
CA THR A 115 10.07 -4.29 -11.17
C THR A 115 10.51 -3.06 -10.37
N LYS A 116 11.80 -2.76 -10.44
CA LYS A 116 12.42 -1.59 -9.80
C LYS A 116 12.13 -0.27 -10.50
N LYS A 117 11.29 -0.29 -11.54
CA LYS A 117 10.65 0.87 -12.18
C LYS A 117 9.39 1.36 -11.44
N TYR A 118 9.03 0.76 -10.29
CA TYR A 118 7.94 1.23 -9.42
C TYR A 118 8.32 1.20 -7.93
N TYR A 119 7.39 1.56 -7.03
CA TYR A 119 7.58 1.42 -5.59
C TYR A 119 7.83 -0.06 -5.19
N PRO A 120 8.75 -0.33 -4.24
CA PRO A 120 9.05 -1.69 -3.79
C PRO A 120 7.85 -2.36 -3.12
N VAL A 121 7.28 -1.71 -2.11
CA VAL A 121 6.06 -2.16 -1.43
C VAL A 121 4.90 -1.32 -1.92
N ILE A 122 3.91 -2.01 -2.49
CA ILE A 122 2.71 -1.43 -3.08
C ILE A 122 1.57 -1.43 -2.05
N ALA A 123 1.45 -2.51 -1.28
CA ALA A 123 0.48 -2.59 -0.21
C ALA A 123 0.96 -3.51 0.91
N TYR A 124 0.43 -3.33 2.11
CA TYR A 124 0.67 -4.24 3.23
C TYR A 124 -0.49 -4.24 4.22
N SER A 125 -0.58 -5.30 5.02
CA SER A 125 -1.37 -5.32 6.24
C SER A 125 -0.65 -6.12 7.32
N ASP A 126 -0.94 -5.82 8.58
CA ASP A 126 -0.42 -6.55 9.74
C ASP A 126 -1.43 -7.57 10.29
N VAL A 127 -2.64 -7.61 9.73
CA VAL A 127 -3.72 -8.54 10.11
C VAL A 127 -4.44 -9.10 8.88
N GLY A 128 -5.02 -10.29 9.01
CA GLY A 128 -5.80 -10.92 7.94
C GLY A 128 -4.93 -11.52 6.84
N SER A 129 -5.43 -11.53 5.61
CA SER A 129 -4.72 -11.99 4.41
C SER A 129 -5.31 -11.40 3.13
N PHE A 130 -4.67 -11.66 1.98
CA PHE A 130 -5.15 -11.26 0.66
C PHE A 130 -5.60 -12.50 -0.16
N SER A 131 -6.90 -12.71 -0.29
CA SER A 131 -7.48 -13.77 -1.15
C SER A 131 -7.72 -13.25 -2.56
N LEU A 132 -7.04 -13.84 -3.55
CA LEU A 132 -7.27 -13.50 -4.96
C LEU A 132 -8.73 -13.74 -5.39
N GLN A 133 -9.35 -14.83 -4.91
CA GLN A 133 -10.72 -15.22 -5.26
C GLN A 133 -11.77 -14.19 -4.83
N GLU A 134 -11.65 -13.65 -3.62
CA GLU A 134 -12.55 -12.59 -3.14
C GLU A 134 -12.18 -11.25 -3.80
N SER A 135 -10.89 -10.92 -3.91
CA SER A 135 -10.40 -9.67 -4.51
C SER A 135 -10.89 -9.43 -5.95
N TYR A 136 -10.98 -10.48 -6.77
CA TYR A 136 -11.47 -10.39 -8.16
C TYR A 136 -12.89 -9.82 -8.26
N ASN A 137 -13.65 -9.83 -7.16
CA ASN A 137 -15.01 -9.31 -7.07
C ASN A 137 -15.08 -8.00 -6.25
N ASP A 138 -13.96 -7.34 -5.98
CA ASP A 138 -13.88 -6.13 -5.14
C ASP A 138 -13.05 -4.97 -5.72
N GLY A 139 -13.01 -3.86 -4.98
CA GLY A 139 -12.30 -2.64 -5.36
C GLY A 139 -10.76 -2.75 -5.32
N SER A 140 -10.20 -3.73 -4.61
CA SER A 140 -8.75 -3.98 -4.61
C SER A 140 -8.30 -4.46 -5.97
N SER A 141 -9.12 -5.24 -6.71
CA SER A 141 -8.80 -5.61 -8.09
C SER A 141 -8.76 -4.41 -9.05
N ILE A 142 -9.64 -3.40 -8.85
CA ILE A 142 -9.58 -2.13 -9.60
C ILE A 142 -8.26 -1.42 -9.33
N LEU A 143 -7.83 -1.36 -8.06
CA LEU A 143 -6.59 -0.69 -7.66
C LEU A 143 -5.33 -1.45 -8.12
N LEU A 144 -5.36 -2.79 -8.10
CA LEU A 144 -4.28 -3.64 -8.63
C LEU A 144 -4.15 -3.51 -10.15
N ASP A 145 -5.27 -3.45 -10.88
CA ASP A 145 -5.25 -3.19 -12.33
C ASP A 145 -4.87 -1.73 -12.66
N GLU A 146 -5.07 -0.78 -11.74
CA GLU A 146 -4.49 0.57 -11.82
C GLU A 146 -2.95 0.52 -11.68
N TYR A 147 -2.42 -0.17 -10.67
CA TYR A 147 -0.97 -0.33 -10.49
C TYR A 147 -0.30 -1.01 -11.70
N LYS A 148 -0.91 -2.05 -12.29
CA LYS A 148 -0.41 -2.66 -13.54
C LYS A 148 -0.24 -1.62 -14.65
N LYS A 149 -1.23 -0.75 -14.86
CA LYS A 149 -1.18 0.32 -15.88
C LYS A 149 -0.10 1.35 -15.60
N ILE A 150 0.07 1.76 -14.33
CA ILE A 150 1.16 2.68 -13.94
C ILE A 150 2.53 2.03 -14.20
N MET A 151 2.71 0.75 -13.85
CA MET A 151 3.94 0.02 -14.12
C MET A 151 4.24 -0.09 -15.62
N GLN A 152 3.24 -0.42 -16.44
CA GLN A 152 3.38 -0.46 -17.91
C GLN A 152 3.80 0.91 -18.47
N TYR A 153 3.17 1.99 -18.00
CA TYR A 153 3.52 3.36 -18.39
C TYR A 153 4.96 3.72 -17.95
N ASN A 154 5.38 3.28 -16.77
CA ASN A 154 6.75 3.44 -16.27
C ASN A 154 7.78 2.66 -17.10
N GLU A 155 7.43 1.66 -17.90
CA GLU A 155 8.43 0.94 -18.71
C GLU A 155 9.15 1.86 -19.71
N ILE A 156 8.44 2.89 -20.20
CA ILE A 156 8.92 3.86 -21.19
C ILE A 156 9.27 5.24 -20.61
N GLN A 157 9.26 5.41 -19.28
CA GLN A 157 9.56 6.70 -18.65
C GLN A 157 11.07 7.03 -18.67
N PRO A 158 11.45 8.33 -18.72
CA PRO A 158 12.85 8.75 -18.67
C PRO A 158 13.58 8.29 -17.40
N ASP A 159 14.89 8.10 -17.50
CA ASP A 159 15.71 7.62 -16.37
C ASP A 159 15.62 8.52 -15.14
N SER A 160 15.40 9.82 -15.29
CA SER A 160 15.19 10.78 -14.18
C SER A 160 13.88 10.58 -13.39
N ILE A 161 12.93 9.82 -13.94
CA ILE A 161 11.72 9.35 -13.24
C ILE A 161 11.99 7.96 -12.64
N ILE A 162 12.65 7.07 -13.38
CA ILE A 162 13.01 5.72 -12.92
C ILE A 162 13.97 5.75 -11.73
N ASP A 163 14.94 6.65 -11.73
CA ASP A 163 15.89 6.89 -10.64
C ASP A 163 15.17 7.18 -9.30
N LYS A 164 14.07 7.94 -9.31
CA LYS A 164 13.25 8.22 -8.12
C LYS A 164 12.63 6.95 -7.54
N TYR A 165 12.19 6.02 -8.38
CA TYR A 165 11.71 4.71 -7.94
C TYR A 165 12.87 3.84 -7.47
N ARG A 166 13.96 3.73 -8.25
CA ARG A 166 15.18 2.97 -7.90
C ARG A 166 15.73 3.35 -6.52
N LYS A 167 15.68 4.64 -6.16
CA LYS A 167 16.07 5.15 -4.84
C LYS A 167 15.21 4.66 -3.68
N LYS A 168 13.93 4.34 -3.91
CA LYS A 168 13.07 3.64 -2.93
C LYS A 168 13.51 2.19 -2.69
N TRP A 169 14.24 1.56 -3.61
CA TRP A 169 14.67 0.15 -3.49
C TRP A 169 15.94 -0.05 -2.67
N VAL A 170 16.78 0.98 -2.53
CA VAL A 170 18.13 0.86 -1.95
C VAL A 170 18.11 0.32 -0.51
N GLU A 171 17.03 0.56 0.25
CA GLU A 171 16.83 0.02 1.60
C GLU A 171 16.65 -1.52 1.67
N PHE A 172 16.55 -2.18 0.50
CA PHE A 172 16.42 -3.63 0.32
C PHE A 172 17.57 -4.26 -0.50
N GLU A 173 18.47 -3.44 -1.06
CA GLU A 173 19.53 -3.90 -1.97
C GLU A 173 20.82 -4.25 -1.21
N ASN A 174 21.58 -5.21 -1.74
CA ASN A 174 22.97 -5.40 -1.33
C ASN A 174 23.80 -4.19 -1.77
N LEU A 175 23.87 -3.18 -0.90
CA LEU A 175 24.85 -2.12 -1.05
C LEU A 175 26.24 -2.76 -1.12
N LYS A 176 26.93 -2.55 -2.25
CA LYS A 176 28.37 -2.77 -2.31
C LYS A 176 28.99 -1.82 -1.29
N THR A 177 29.45 -2.35 -0.16
CA THR A 177 30.54 -1.73 0.57
C THR A 177 31.70 -1.72 -0.41
N GLU A 178 32.03 -0.51 -0.91
CA GLU A 178 33.33 -0.32 -1.52
C GLU A 178 34.33 -0.68 -0.44
N LYS A 179 35.03 -1.81 -0.62
CA LYS A 179 36.28 -2.03 0.09
C LYS A 179 37.19 -0.91 -0.36
N LEU A 180 37.28 0.14 0.46
CA LEU A 180 38.40 1.05 0.47
C LEU A 180 39.64 0.19 0.30
N SER A 181 40.34 0.38 -0.81
CA SER A 181 41.52 -0.41 -1.10
C SER A 181 42.49 -0.25 0.08
N ASP A 182 43.10 -1.36 0.52
CA ASP A 182 44.10 -1.35 1.59
C ASP A 182 45.43 -0.74 1.09
N VAL A 183 45.33 0.52 0.65
CA VAL A 183 46.47 1.40 0.34
C VAL A 183 47.11 1.73 1.68
N SER A 184 48.29 1.14 1.87
CA SER A 184 49.10 1.19 3.08
C SER A 184 49.64 2.60 3.38
N THR A 185 48.80 3.47 3.95
CA THR A 185 49.19 4.74 4.61
C THR A 185 48.21 5.10 5.74
N ARG A 186 47.97 4.18 6.68
CA ARG A 186 47.19 4.49 7.90
C ARG A 186 48.05 5.33 8.85
N SER A 187 47.74 6.63 8.96
CA SER A 187 48.18 7.42 10.11
C SER A 187 47.53 6.89 11.39
N LEU A 188 48.14 7.19 12.55
CA LEU A 188 47.55 6.83 13.85
C LEU A 188 46.16 7.49 14.05
N SER A 189 45.95 8.68 13.49
CA SER A 189 44.66 9.39 13.52
C SER A 189 43.56 8.68 12.72
N ASP A 190 43.85 8.24 11.48
CA ASP A 190 42.87 7.52 10.63
C ASP A 190 42.42 6.21 11.29
N TYR A 191 43.33 5.48 11.93
CA TYR A 191 42.99 4.25 12.63
C TYR A 191 42.17 4.50 13.90
N ALA A 192 42.58 5.45 14.76
CA ALA A 192 41.84 5.80 15.96
C ALA A 192 40.41 6.27 15.63
N MET A 193 40.24 7.06 14.57
CA MET A 193 38.93 7.52 14.13
C MET A 193 38.06 6.38 13.57
N SER A 194 38.65 5.34 12.97
CA SER A 194 37.89 4.16 12.53
C SER A 194 37.25 3.40 13.70
N ILE A 195 37.92 3.32 14.85
CA ILE A 195 37.35 2.70 16.07
C ILE A 195 36.18 3.53 16.60
N LYS A 196 36.37 4.85 16.76
CA LYS A 196 35.30 5.78 17.19
C LYS A 196 34.08 5.73 16.25
N LYS A 197 34.31 5.54 14.94
CA LYS A 197 33.23 5.38 13.94
C LYS A 197 32.44 4.09 14.14
N GLU A 198 33.09 2.97 14.46
CA GLU A 198 32.41 1.70 14.78
C GLU A 198 31.67 1.73 16.12
N GLU A 199 32.15 2.50 17.10
CA GLU A 199 31.45 2.74 18.37
C GLU A 199 30.19 3.58 18.15
N GLN A 200 30.29 4.68 17.38
CA GLN A 200 29.12 5.47 16.99
C GLN A 200 28.13 4.68 16.13
N LYS A 201 28.59 3.81 15.20
CA LYS A 201 27.69 2.88 14.48
C LYS A 201 26.85 2.03 15.44
N LYS A 202 27.44 1.46 16.49
CA LYS A 202 26.69 0.70 17.52
C LYS A 202 25.68 1.58 18.27
N ILE A 203 26.11 2.76 18.72
CA ILE A 203 25.26 3.72 19.46
C ILE A 203 24.04 4.14 18.62
N TRP A 204 24.24 4.47 17.35
CA TRP A 204 23.16 4.99 16.49
C TRP A 204 22.29 3.90 15.87
N THR A 205 22.84 2.69 15.64
CA THR A 205 22.03 1.49 15.37
C THR A 205 21.08 1.19 16.54
N ASN A 206 21.56 1.29 17.79
CA ASN A 206 20.70 1.15 18.98
C ASN A 206 19.66 2.28 19.12
N LYS A 207 19.89 3.46 18.54
CA LYS A 207 18.90 4.54 18.38
C LYS A 207 17.97 4.34 17.18
N GLY A 208 18.11 3.23 16.44
CA GLY A 208 17.29 2.87 15.28
C GLY A 208 17.60 3.67 14.02
N TYR A 209 18.87 3.96 13.76
CA TYR A 209 19.36 4.51 12.49
C TYR A 209 20.13 3.44 11.71
N GLU A 210 19.90 3.37 10.40
CA GLU A 210 20.77 2.66 9.46
C GLU A 210 22.04 3.49 9.26
N CYS A 211 23.21 2.88 9.46
CA CYS A 211 24.49 3.57 9.53
C CYS A 211 25.38 3.19 8.35
N HIS A 212 25.82 4.18 7.56
CA HIS A 212 26.64 3.99 6.36
C HIS A 212 27.81 4.98 6.31
N ASP A 213 28.79 4.72 5.45
CA ASP A 213 29.83 5.71 5.14
C ASP A 213 29.27 6.87 4.30
N LEU A 214 29.82 8.08 4.44
CA LEU A 214 29.21 9.32 3.93
C LEU A 214 28.86 9.26 2.43
N GLY A 215 29.76 8.71 1.61
CA GLY A 215 29.56 8.58 0.16
C GLY A 215 28.34 7.75 -0.25
N ALA A 216 27.79 6.91 0.63
CA ALA A 216 26.60 6.11 0.37
C ALA A 216 25.34 6.96 0.10
N ILE A 217 25.31 8.25 0.48
CA ILE A 217 24.18 9.15 0.21
C ILE A 217 23.90 9.32 -1.29
N ARG A 218 24.92 9.15 -2.14
CA ARG A 218 24.82 9.12 -3.61
C ARG A 218 23.90 8.00 -4.14
N ASN A 219 23.64 6.97 -3.33
CA ASN A 219 22.70 5.91 -3.66
C ASN A 219 21.24 6.32 -3.45
N PHE A 220 20.97 7.20 -2.48
CA PHE A 220 19.61 7.54 -2.02
C PHE A 220 19.08 8.85 -2.61
N LEU A 221 19.97 9.83 -2.88
CA LEU A 221 19.59 11.17 -3.37
C LEU A 221 19.95 11.38 -4.85
N SER A 222 19.32 12.38 -5.51
CA SER A 222 19.80 12.83 -6.83
C SER A 222 21.26 13.30 -6.74
N LYS A 223 21.99 13.30 -7.86
CA LYS A 223 23.42 13.65 -7.86
C LYS A 223 23.66 15.03 -7.23
N GLU A 224 22.82 15.99 -7.58
CA GLU A 224 22.89 17.39 -7.12
C GLU A 224 22.60 17.49 -5.61
N ARG A 225 21.60 16.74 -5.12
CA ARG A 225 21.29 16.64 -3.68
C ARG A 225 22.40 15.92 -2.92
N ALA A 226 23.01 14.87 -3.48
CA ALA A 226 24.07 14.10 -2.84
C ALA A 226 25.40 14.87 -2.79
N ASP A 227 25.84 15.44 -3.92
CA ASP A 227 27.07 16.23 -4.00
C ASP A 227 26.95 17.53 -3.18
N GLY A 228 25.76 18.13 -3.13
CA GLY A 228 25.43 19.21 -2.20
C GLY A 228 25.55 18.78 -0.74
N TYR A 229 24.86 17.71 -0.34
CA TYR A 229 24.91 17.16 1.01
C TYR A 229 26.34 16.85 1.47
N ILE A 230 27.14 16.16 0.64
CA ILE A 230 28.52 15.80 0.98
C ILE A 230 29.38 17.05 1.14
N ARG A 231 29.27 18.03 0.24
CA ARG A 231 29.98 19.32 0.36
C ARG A 231 29.60 20.04 1.67
N ASP A 232 28.33 20.05 2.03
CA ASP A 232 27.87 20.69 3.27
C ASP A 232 28.47 20.00 4.51
N ILE A 233 28.57 18.67 4.54
CA ILE A 233 29.26 17.92 5.59
C ILE A 233 30.77 18.20 5.62
N CYS A 234 31.43 18.18 4.46
CA CYS A 234 32.89 18.38 4.39
C CYS A 234 33.29 19.81 4.76
N ASN A 235 32.48 20.82 4.44
CA ASN A 235 32.69 22.20 4.89
C ASN A 235 32.60 22.38 6.42
N HIS A 236 32.00 21.42 7.14
CA HIS A 236 31.90 21.41 8.60
C HIS A 236 32.80 20.36 9.27
N THR A 237 33.63 19.64 8.51
CA THR A 237 34.61 18.68 9.05
C THR A 237 35.92 19.39 9.40
N ASP A 238 36.62 18.95 10.44
CA ASP A 238 37.96 19.43 10.73
C ASP A 238 38.93 19.16 9.56
N GLN A 239 39.75 20.15 9.21
CA GLN A 239 40.65 20.13 8.04
C GLN A 239 41.77 19.08 8.16
N ASN A 240 42.05 18.57 9.36
CA ASN A 240 43.02 17.50 9.61
C ASN A 240 42.46 16.10 9.28
N TYR A 241 41.17 15.98 8.95
CA TYR A 241 40.49 14.71 8.70
C TYR A 241 39.97 14.55 7.28
N ASN A 242 40.01 13.32 6.76
CA ASN A 242 39.36 12.98 5.50
C ASN A 242 37.83 12.85 5.71
N CYS A 243 37.08 13.84 5.24
CA CYS A 243 35.62 13.94 5.36
C CYS A 243 34.85 12.64 5.03
N GLU A 244 35.12 11.98 3.90
CA GLU A 244 34.36 10.79 3.51
C GLU A 244 34.73 9.56 4.36
N LYS A 245 35.96 9.50 4.91
CA LYS A 245 36.37 8.44 5.86
C LYS A 245 35.76 8.63 7.25
N VAL A 246 35.83 9.82 7.84
CA VAL A 246 35.54 10.00 9.28
C VAL A 246 34.04 10.10 9.58
N ASN A 247 33.29 10.79 8.72
CA ASN A 247 31.89 11.09 8.97
C ASN A 247 30.98 9.88 8.68
N LEU A 248 29.89 9.78 9.44
CA LEU A 248 28.91 8.70 9.35
C LEU A 248 27.60 9.24 8.77
N LEU A 249 27.08 8.59 7.74
CA LEU A 249 25.71 8.79 7.26
C LEU A 249 24.75 7.99 8.15
N LEU A 250 23.71 8.67 8.61
CA LEU A 250 22.63 8.11 9.40
C LEU A 250 21.31 8.26 8.63
N ILE A 251 20.63 7.15 8.38
CA ILE A 251 19.33 7.13 7.72
C ILE A 251 18.30 6.59 8.69
N LYS A 252 17.15 7.26 8.82
CA LYS A 252 16.04 6.77 9.63
C LYS A 252 14.72 6.98 8.95
N LYS A 253 13.90 5.92 8.96
CA LYS A 253 12.59 5.89 8.33
C LYS A 253 11.53 5.70 9.41
N TYR A 254 10.51 6.57 9.42
CA TYR A 254 9.47 6.55 10.45
C TYR A 254 8.15 7.11 9.92
N PRO A 255 6.99 6.63 10.42
CA PRO A 255 5.72 7.32 10.19
C PRO A 255 5.76 8.68 10.92
N ILE A 256 5.53 9.76 10.18
CA ILE A 256 5.35 11.11 10.74
C ILE A 256 3.88 11.44 10.99
N LYS A 257 2.97 10.66 10.39
CA LYS A 257 1.53 10.76 10.56
C LYS A 257 0.90 9.43 10.19
N THR A 258 0.18 8.79 11.10
CA THR A 258 -0.66 7.63 10.82
C THR A 258 -2.01 7.90 11.47
N ILE A 259 -3.08 7.84 10.68
CA ILE A 259 -4.47 8.01 11.13
C ILE A 259 -5.25 6.80 10.64
N GLY A 260 -5.98 6.16 11.54
CA GLY A 260 -6.70 4.92 11.27
C GLY A 260 -5.82 3.65 11.33
N PRO A 261 -6.37 2.47 10.98
CA PRO A 261 -7.72 2.26 10.42
C PRO A 261 -8.81 2.77 11.36
N LEU A 262 -9.69 3.63 10.84
CA LEU A 262 -10.78 4.23 11.62
C LEU A 262 -11.90 3.19 11.81
N LEU A 263 -12.16 2.35 10.80
CA LEU A 263 -13.11 1.26 10.91
C LEU A 263 -12.52 0.13 11.75
N LYS A 264 -13.26 -0.29 12.78
CA LYS A 264 -12.98 -1.53 13.53
C LYS A 264 -13.74 -2.74 12.97
N THR A 265 -14.51 -2.55 11.90
CA THR A 265 -15.32 -3.58 11.25
C THR A 265 -14.54 -4.28 10.15
N SER A 266 -14.69 -5.60 10.06
CA SER A 266 -14.13 -6.44 9.00
C SER A 266 -15.24 -7.23 8.29
N TRP A 267 -16.22 -6.51 7.76
CA TRP A 267 -17.45 -7.11 7.22
C TRP A 267 -17.31 -7.58 5.77
N HIS A 268 -18.23 -8.44 5.35
CA HIS A 268 -18.28 -9.05 4.01
C HIS A 268 -19.71 -9.12 3.46
N GLN A 269 -19.88 -9.53 2.19
CA GLN A 269 -21.19 -9.52 1.52
C GLN A 269 -22.02 -10.80 1.66
N ARG A 270 -21.56 -11.80 2.41
CA ARG A 270 -22.23 -13.12 2.59
C ARG A 270 -22.98 -13.15 3.94
N SER A 271 -23.45 -14.32 4.36
CA SER A 271 -24.03 -14.53 5.71
C SER A 271 -23.08 -14.03 6.80
N PRO A 272 -23.54 -13.26 7.81
CA PRO A 272 -24.94 -12.95 8.13
C PRO A 272 -25.52 -11.70 7.40
N PHE A 273 -24.73 -10.91 6.68
CA PHE A 273 -25.15 -9.62 6.10
C PHE A 273 -26.06 -9.73 4.86
N ASN A 274 -26.24 -10.94 4.34
CA ASN A 274 -27.05 -11.21 3.15
C ASN A 274 -28.53 -11.52 3.47
N VAL A 275 -29.04 -11.21 4.66
CA VAL A 275 -30.44 -11.44 5.11
C VAL A 275 -31.47 -11.12 4.01
N ASP A 276 -32.33 -12.06 3.64
CA ASP A 276 -33.32 -11.92 2.54
C ASP A 276 -32.73 -11.59 1.13
N ALA A 277 -31.44 -11.82 0.86
CA ALA A 277 -30.87 -11.67 -0.49
C ALA A 277 -31.15 -12.92 -1.34
N PRO A 278 -31.91 -12.84 -2.45
CA PRO A 278 -32.23 -14.02 -3.27
C PRO A 278 -31.00 -14.67 -3.92
N ASN A 279 -29.98 -13.87 -4.23
CA ASN A 279 -28.67 -14.31 -4.74
C ASN A 279 -27.63 -14.53 -3.63
N LYS A 280 -28.02 -14.51 -2.35
CA LYS A 280 -27.16 -14.66 -1.17
C LYS A 280 -26.02 -13.62 -1.05
N LEU A 281 -26.14 -12.45 -1.69
CA LEU A 281 -25.16 -11.36 -1.65
C LEU A 281 -25.78 -10.03 -1.19
N ALA A 282 -25.18 -9.40 -0.18
CA ALA A 282 -25.61 -8.11 0.37
C ALA A 282 -25.37 -6.93 -0.58
N GLY A 283 -24.27 -6.95 -1.35
CA GLY A 283 -23.81 -5.86 -2.20
C GLY A 283 -22.76 -4.96 -1.52
N CYS A 284 -21.76 -4.54 -2.29
CA CYS A 284 -20.62 -3.74 -1.81
C CYS A 284 -21.06 -2.37 -1.25
N VAL A 285 -21.95 -1.68 -1.94
CA VAL A 285 -22.50 -0.38 -1.52
C VAL A 285 -23.19 -0.46 -0.14
N PRO A 286 -24.15 -1.36 0.11
CA PRO A 286 -24.68 -1.60 1.45
C PRO A 286 -23.64 -1.87 2.53
N ILE A 287 -22.64 -2.73 2.28
CA ILE A 287 -21.62 -3.04 3.30
C ILE A 287 -20.76 -1.82 3.61
N ALA A 288 -20.34 -1.04 2.61
CA ALA A 288 -19.57 0.18 2.83
C ALA A 288 -20.37 1.27 3.56
N ILE A 289 -21.67 1.42 3.29
CA ILE A 289 -22.57 2.30 4.08
C ILE A 289 -22.68 1.78 5.52
N ALA A 290 -22.92 0.49 5.70
CA ALA A 290 -23.20 -0.11 7.00
C ALA A 290 -21.97 -0.07 7.93
N GLN A 291 -20.76 -0.29 7.40
CA GLN A 291 -19.51 -0.15 8.17
C GLN A 291 -19.28 1.30 8.65
N ILE A 292 -19.56 2.30 7.79
CA ILE A 292 -19.51 3.72 8.18
C ILE A 292 -20.58 4.04 9.24
N ALA A 293 -21.79 3.49 9.10
CA ALA A 293 -22.85 3.69 10.08
C ALA A 293 -22.49 3.12 11.46
N LYS A 294 -21.84 1.94 11.50
CA LYS A 294 -21.31 1.33 12.73
C LYS A 294 -20.09 2.07 13.29
N TYR A 295 -19.28 2.73 12.47
CA TYR A 295 -18.18 3.57 12.95
C TYR A 295 -18.67 4.78 13.78
N TYR A 296 -19.70 5.48 13.29
CA TYR A 296 -20.28 6.63 13.99
C TYR A 296 -21.29 6.24 15.08
N GLU A 297 -21.72 4.98 15.11
CA GLU A 297 -22.89 4.48 15.86
C GLU A 297 -24.12 5.39 15.68
N TRP A 298 -24.44 5.67 14.40
CA TRP A 298 -25.45 6.65 14.01
C TRP A 298 -26.28 6.19 12.80
N PRO A 299 -27.63 6.36 12.81
CA PRO A 299 -28.44 7.08 13.81
C PRO A 299 -28.65 6.32 15.12
N VAL A 300 -28.97 7.05 16.20
CA VAL A 300 -29.25 6.51 17.54
C VAL A 300 -30.52 5.63 17.63
N THR A 301 -31.24 5.46 16.52
CA THR A 301 -32.44 4.61 16.41
C THR A 301 -32.13 3.11 16.23
N TYR A 302 -30.86 2.72 16.27
CA TYR A 302 -30.43 1.31 16.21
C TYR A 302 -29.71 0.91 17.50
N SER A 303 -29.92 -0.34 17.92
CA SER A 303 -29.27 -0.93 19.10
C SER A 303 -27.81 -1.32 18.76
N TRP A 304 -26.91 -0.34 18.72
CA TRP A 304 -25.53 -0.53 18.25
C TRP A 304 -24.71 -1.57 19.03
N THR A 305 -25.11 -1.92 20.25
CA THR A 305 -24.57 -3.03 21.04
C THR A 305 -24.82 -4.41 20.42
N HIS A 306 -25.92 -4.58 19.68
CA HIS A 306 -26.26 -5.82 18.95
C HIS A 306 -25.58 -5.89 17.57
N ILE A 307 -25.08 -4.75 17.05
CA ILE A 307 -24.39 -4.68 15.77
C ILE A 307 -22.88 -4.78 16.05
N PRO A 308 -22.19 -5.85 15.63
CA PRO A 308 -20.86 -6.17 16.12
C PRO A 308 -19.75 -5.38 15.42
N LEU A 309 -18.49 -5.69 15.77
CA LEU A 309 -17.33 -5.32 14.97
C LEU A 309 -16.90 -6.45 14.02
N ARG A 310 -16.94 -7.71 14.49
CA ARG A 310 -16.64 -8.92 13.71
C ARG A 310 -17.87 -9.83 13.60
N CYS A 311 -17.92 -10.63 12.54
CA CYS A 311 -18.94 -11.67 12.40
C CYS A 311 -18.80 -12.70 13.53
N ASN A 312 -19.93 -13.17 14.07
CA ASN A 312 -20.02 -14.48 14.72
C ASN A 312 -21.30 -15.19 14.25
N THR A 313 -21.41 -16.48 14.57
CA THR A 313 -22.47 -17.36 14.07
C THR A 313 -23.86 -17.07 14.64
N ASN A 314 -23.96 -16.34 15.75
CA ASN A 314 -25.17 -16.25 16.56
C ASN A 314 -26.02 -15.01 16.19
N MET A 315 -25.75 -14.42 15.02
CA MET A 315 -26.29 -13.12 14.56
C MET A 315 -27.40 -13.26 13.53
N GLU A 316 -27.52 -14.42 12.91
CA GLU A 316 -28.56 -14.69 11.91
C GLU A 316 -29.97 -14.72 12.52
N ASP A 317 -30.08 -14.75 13.85
CA ASP A 317 -31.32 -14.67 14.61
C ASP A 317 -31.60 -13.31 15.28
N ASP A 318 -30.62 -12.42 15.43
CA ASP A 318 -30.81 -11.14 16.14
C ASP A 318 -31.64 -10.12 15.32
N GLU A 319 -32.82 -9.75 15.82
CA GLU A 319 -33.76 -8.86 15.13
C GLU A 319 -33.28 -7.41 15.01
N PHE A 320 -32.41 -6.91 15.91
CA PHE A 320 -31.83 -5.58 15.77
C PHE A 320 -30.79 -5.56 14.65
N PHE A 321 -29.94 -6.58 14.57
CA PHE A 321 -29.00 -6.77 13.47
C PHE A 321 -29.73 -6.98 12.13
N LYS A 322 -30.71 -7.89 12.07
CA LYS A 322 -31.56 -8.12 10.89
C LYS A 322 -32.20 -6.81 10.41
N LYS A 323 -32.85 -6.06 11.30
CA LYS A 323 -33.49 -4.78 10.97
C LYS A 323 -32.50 -3.80 10.35
N PHE A 324 -31.34 -3.59 10.99
CA PHE A 324 -30.31 -2.70 10.48
C PHE A 324 -29.87 -3.08 9.05
N ILE A 325 -29.53 -4.35 8.81
CA ILE A 325 -29.08 -4.82 7.49
C ILE A 325 -30.18 -4.71 6.41
N LYS A 326 -31.44 -5.01 6.76
CA LYS A 326 -32.59 -4.84 5.86
C LYS A 326 -32.84 -3.37 5.52
N ASP A 327 -32.77 -2.47 6.51
CA ASP A 327 -32.92 -1.03 6.32
C ASP A 327 -31.83 -0.48 5.40
N ILE A 328 -30.54 -0.76 5.64
CA ILE A 328 -29.44 -0.28 4.79
C ILE A 328 -29.63 -0.72 3.33
N ARG A 329 -30.01 -1.97 3.06
CA ARG A 329 -30.22 -2.48 1.70
C ARG A 329 -31.45 -1.89 1.02
N SER A 330 -32.56 -1.73 1.76
CA SER A 330 -33.75 -1.01 1.31
C SER A 330 -33.44 0.44 0.94
N PHE A 331 -32.66 1.12 1.77
CA PHE A 331 -32.27 2.52 1.58
C PHE A 331 -31.31 2.68 0.39
N SER A 332 -30.42 1.71 0.18
CA SER A 332 -29.48 1.64 -0.95
C SER A 332 -30.14 1.34 -2.30
N LYS A 333 -31.42 0.93 -2.32
CA LYS A 333 -32.15 0.54 -3.55
C LYS A 333 -31.34 -0.42 -4.44
N VAL A 334 -30.94 -1.56 -3.86
CA VAL A 334 -30.13 -2.56 -4.56
C VAL A 334 -30.87 -3.30 -5.67
N THR A 335 -30.13 -3.66 -6.72
CA THR A 335 -30.55 -4.56 -7.79
C THR A 335 -29.77 -5.86 -7.70
N TYR A 336 -30.48 -6.98 -7.65
CA TYR A 336 -29.89 -8.33 -7.62
C TYR A 336 -29.65 -8.87 -9.04
N LYS A 337 -28.57 -9.62 -9.20
CA LYS A 337 -28.23 -10.49 -10.34
C LYS A 337 -27.61 -11.77 -9.78
N ASP A 338 -27.63 -12.87 -10.54
CA ASP A 338 -27.30 -14.22 -10.06
C ASP A 338 -25.98 -14.34 -9.30
N LYS A 339 -24.96 -13.56 -9.70
CA LYS A 339 -23.62 -13.52 -9.08
C LYS A 339 -23.21 -12.13 -8.55
N ALA A 340 -24.12 -11.16 -8.44
CA ALA A 340 -23.81 -9.80 -7.98
C ALA A 340 -25.01 -9.01 -7.42
N THR A 341 -24.79 -8.16 -6.42
CA THR A 341 -25.78 -7.19 -5.91
C THR A 341 -25.20 -5.79 -6.03
N GLY A 342 -25.86 -4.91 -6.79
CA GLY A 342 -25.34 -3.57 -7.14
C GLY A 342 -26.27 -2.42 -6.73
N ALA A 343 -25.68 -1.26 -6.51
CA ALA A 343 -26.36 0.03 -6.38
C ALA A 343 -25.43 1.14 -6.90
N THR A 344 -25.96 2.33 -7.20
CA THR A 344 -25.17 3.46 -7.71
C THR A 344 -24.68 4.38 -6.59
N MET A 345 -23.62 5.15 -6.84
CA MET A 345 -23.13 6.19 -5.92
C MET A 345 -24.25 7.19 -5.54
N GLY A 346 -25.06 7.59 -6.51
CA GLY A 346 -26.25 8.43 -6.28
C GLY A 346 -27.37 7.77 -5.44
N ASN A 347 -27.40 6.44 -5.32
CA ASN A 347 -28.27 5.75 -4.35
C ASN A 347 -27.60 5.62 -2.98
N ALA A 348 -26.28 5.48 -2.90
CA ALA A 348 -25.55 5.54 -1.63
C ALA A 348 -25.74 6.89 -0.92
N VAL A 349 -25.67 8.01 -1.65
CA VAL A 349 -26.02 9.35 -1.11
C VAL A 349 -27.43 9.39 -0.53
N LYS A 350 -28.42 8.78 -1.21
CA LYS A 350 -29.82 8.73 -0.74
C LYS A 350 -29.95 7.84 0.50
N ALA A 351 -29.17 6.77 0.60
CA ALA A 351 -29.14 5.91 1.77
C ALA A 351 -28.54 6.62 3.00
N PHE A 352 -27.40 7.29 2.86
CA PHE A 352 -26.83 8.14 3.91
C PHE A 352 -27.81 9.24 4.36
N LYS A 353 -28.49 9.93 3.43
CA LYS A 353 -29.50 10.93 3.77
C LYS A 353 -30.71 10.34 4.52
N LYS A 354 -31.15 9.12 4.19
CA LYS A 354 -32.18 8.39 4.97
C LYS A 354 -31.71 8.01 6.38
N LEU A 355 -30.41 7.81 6.59
CA LEU A 355 -29.79 7.56 7.90
C LEU A 355 -29.47 8.85 8.67
N ASN A 356 -30.00 9.99 8.23
CA ASN A 356 -29.70 11.33 8.76
C ASN A 356 -28.19 11.68 8.78
N TYR A 357 -27.52 11.47 7.65
CA TYR A 357 -26.19 12.01 7.36
C TYR A 357 -26.28 13.16 6.35
N SER A 358 -25.37 14.13 6.47
CA SER A 358 -24.91 14.90 5.34
C SER A 358 -24.06 14.01 4.44
N ALA A 359 -24.31 14.06 3.13
CA ALA A 359 -23.65 13.20 2.14
C ALA A 359 -23.48 13.95 0.82
N THR A 360 -22.23 14.12 0.40
CA THR A 360 -21.83 14.86 -0.81
C THR A 360 -20.97 13.97 -1.70
N LEU A 361 -21.50 13.62 -2.86
CA LEU A 361 -20.81 12.91 -3.93
C LEU A 361 -19.94 13.88 -4.75
N MET A 362 -18.75 13.45 -5.13
CA MET A 362 -17.82 14.18 -5.99
C MET A 362 -16.78 13.25 -6.62
N ASP A 363 -16.12 13.68 -7.69
CA ASP A 363 -14.94 13.00 -8.23
C ASP A 363 -13.85 12.82 -7.17
N TYR A 364 -13.08 11.73 -7.28
CA TYR A 364 -11.95 11.49 -6.38
C TYR A 364 -10.93 12.63 -6.41
N LYS A 365 -10.82 13.31 -5.27
CA LYS A 365 -9.76 14.30 -4.99
C LYS A 365 -8.94 13.83 -3.80
N ARG A 366 -7.62 13.79 -4.00
CA ARG A 366 -6.62 13.40 -2.99
C ARG A 366 -6.69 14.29 -1.75
N SER A 367 -6.73 15.61 -1.93
CA SER A 367 -6.79 16.59 -0.85
C SER A 367 -8.03 16.40 0.02
N GLU A 368 -9.21 16.31 -0.60
CA GLU A 368 -10.50 16.07 0.06
C GLU A 368 -10.48 14.76 0.86
N THR A 369 -10.02 13.67 0.24
CA THR A 369 -9.92 12.35 0.89
C THR A 369 -9.04 12.41 2.14
N ILE A 370 -7.84 12.97 2.00
CA ILE A 370 -6.89 13.13 3.11
C ILE A 370 -7.47 14.05 4.20
N GLN A 371 -8.19 15.11 3.83
CA GLN A 371 -8.82 16.03 4.77
C GLN A 371 -9.95 15.36 5.56
N GLU A 372 -10.81 14.55 4.94
CA GLU A 372 -11.85 13.81 5.66
C GLU A 372 -11.25 12.83 6.67
N ILE A 373 -10.26 12.02 6.27
CA ILE A 373 -9.55 11.12 7.20
C ILE A 373 -8.90 11.89 8.35
N GLN A 374 -8.28 13.04 8.08
CA GLN A 374 -7.68 13.90 9.11
C GLN A 374 -8.70 14.49 10.10
N ASN A 375 -9.98 14.56 9.72
CA ASN A 375 -11.09 14.93 10.60
C ASN A 375 -11.75 13.71 11.26
N ASN A 376 -11.14 12.52 11.20
CA ASN A 376 -11.71 11.24 11.64
C ASN A 376 -13.04 10.89 10.94
N ARG A 377 -13.16 11.19 9.65
CA ARG A 377 -14.32 10.83 8.81
C ARG A 377 -13.91 9.81 7.74
N PRO A 378 -14.30 8.53 7.87
CA PRO A 378 -14.07 7.53 6.83
C PRO A 378 -14.78 7.93 5.53
N VAL A 379 -14.10 7.76 4.40
CA VAL A 379 -14.55 8.18 3.07
C VAL A 379 -15.13 6.99 2.32
N PHE A 380 -16.41 7.04 2.00
CA PHE A 380 -17.02 6.07 1.09
C PHE A 380 -16.45 6.30 -0.33
N MET A 381 -16.00 5.23 -0.99
CA MET A 381 -15.40 5.28 -2.32
C MET A 381 -16.12 4.32 -3.29
N GLY A 382 -16.07 4.63 -4.58
CA GLY A 382 -16.45 3.70 -5.64
C GLY A 382 -15.69 3.95 -6.95
N GLY A 383 -15.81 3.02 -7.89
CA GLY A 383 -15.24 3.13 -9.24
C GLY A 383 -15.63 1.95 -10.14
N ASP A 384 -15.45 2.12 -11.46
CA ASP A 384 -15.94 1.22 -12.50
C ASP A 384 -14.82 0.60 -13.36
N ARG A 385 -15.04 -0.63 -13.84
CA ARG A 385 -14.25 -1.22 -14.93
C ARG A 385 -14.80 -0.77 -16.29
N LYS A 386 -14.32 0.38 -16.80
CA LYS A 386 -14.57 0.81 -18.19
C LYS A 386 -13.83 -0.09 -19.19
N ALA A 387 -14.59 -0.78 -20.05
CA ALA A 387 -14.08 -1.43 -21.26
C ALA A 387 -14.20 -0.45 -22.44
N ILE A 388 -13.06 0.03 -22.95
CA ILE A 388 -13.00 1.24 -23.79
C ILE A 388 -13.57 1.05 -25.22
N PHE A 389 -13.74 -0.20 -25.68
CA PHE A 389 -14.06 -0.48 -27.08
C PHE A 389 -15.55 -0.49 -27.48
N PHE A 390 -16.51 -0.44 -26.55
CA PHE A 390 -17.95 -0.58 -26.88
C PHE A 390 -18.91 0.20 -25.94
N ASP A 391 -18.45 1.18 -25.17
CA ASP A 391 -19.24 1.93 -24.15
C ASP A 391 -19.94 1.08 -23.06
N ILE A 392 -19.67 -0.22 -22.99
CA ILE A 392 -20.19 -1.11 -21.95
C ILE A 392 -19.45 -0.85 -20.64
N ILE A 393 -20.09 -0.11 -19.73
CA ILE A 393 -19.63 0.05 -18.34
C ILE A 393 -19.81 -1.28 -17.62
N THR A 394 -18.72 -1.90 -17.15
CA THR A 394 -18.75 -3.16 -16.41
C THR A 394 -18.43 -2.97 -14.94
N LYS A 395 -19.15 -3.71 -14.08
CA LYS A 395 -18.94 -3.88 -12.63
C LYS A 395 -18.34 -2.65 -11.90
N GLY A 396 -19.22 -1.78 -11.40
CA GLY A 396 -18.86 -0.82 -10.36
C GLY A 396 -18.67 -1.50 -9.00
N HIS A 397 -17.60 -1.16 -8.29
CA HIS A 397 -17.32 -1.64 -6.93
C HIS A 397 -17.30 -0.45 -5.96
N ALA A 398 -17.64 -0.70 -4.69
CA ALA A 398 -17.62 0.30 -3.62
C ALA A 398 -16.93 -0.24 -2.37
N TRP A 399 -16.26 0.65 -1.64
CA TRP A 399 -15.45 0.33 -0.47
C TRP A 399 -15.35 1.56 0.45
N VAL A 400 -14.61 1.46 1.55
CA VAL A 400 -14.30 2.60 2.43
C VAL A 400 -12.79 2.82 2.46
N CYS A 401 -12.37 4.07 2.27
CA CYS A 401 -11.05 4.52 2.69
C CYS A 401 -11.16 5.03 4.12
N ASP A 402 -10.37 4.49 5.04
CA ASP A 402 -10.52 4.74 6.47
C ASP A 402 -9.19 4.97 7.20
N GLY A 403 -8.12 5.23 6.47
CA GLY A 403 -6.85 5.63 7.07
C GLY A 403 -5.90 6.32 6.09
N TYR A 404 -4.94 7.06 6.66
CA TYR A 404 -3.91 7.79 5.91
C TYR A 404 -2.59 7.76 6.70
N GLU A 405 -1.54 7.30 6.05
CA GLU A 405 -0.19 7.24 6.61
C GLU A 405 0.81 7.99 5.72
N VAL A 406 1.73 8.71 6.37
CA VAL A 406 2.90 9.35 5.74
C VAL A 406 4.15 8.84 6.44
N ARG A 407 4.98 8.13 5.67
CA ARG A 407 6.32 7.73 6.09
C ARG A 407 7.35 8.70 5.55
N GLN A 408 8.29 9.08 6.40
CA GLN A 408 9.39 9.98 6.07
C GLN A 408 10.72 9.24 6.19
N THR A 409 11.58 9.39 5.19
CA THR A 409 13.01 9.07 5.30
C THR A 409 13.77 10.34 5.64
N GLN A 410 14.48 10.33 6.77
CA GLN A 410 15.42 11.35 7.21
C GLN A 410 16.85 10.92 6.87
N TYR A 411 17.61 11.86 6.31
CA TYR A 411 19.06 11.76 6.13
C TYR A 411 19.74 12.72 7.10
N ALA A 412 20.66 12.19 7.90
CA ALA A 412 21.43 12.91 8.89
C ALA A 412 22.90 12.44 8.88
N SER A 413 23.80 13.20 9.49
CA SER A 413 25.21 12.78 9.62
C SER A 413 25.81 13.16 10.95
N LEU A 414 26.70 12.30 11.45
CA LEU A 414 27.64 12.65 12.51
C LEU A 414 28.86 13.29 11.86
N VAL A 415 29.16 14.52 12.28
CA VAL A 415 30.26 15.33 11.75
C VAL A 415 31.33 15.51 12.81
N TRP A 416 32.57 15.16 12.46
CA TRP A 416 33.76 15.45 13.27
C TRP A 416 34.26 16.85 12.92
N GLY A 417 33.62 17.86 13.52
CA GLY A 417 33.97 19.27 13.39
C GLY A 417 35.19 19.67 14.19
N SER A 418 35.59 20.93 14.03
CA SER A 418 36.75 21.54 14.71
C SER A 418 36.35 22.47 15.86
N LYS A 419 35.08 22.49 16.27
CA LYS A 419 34.42 23.72 16.75
C LYS A 419 34.87 24.19 18.14
N PHE A 420 35.63 23.38 18.86
CA PHE A 420 36.20 23.72 20.16
C PHE A 420 37.73 23.59 20.25
N ASN A 421 38.41 23.16 19.18
CA ASN A 421 39.88 23.00 19.15
C ASN A 421 40.44 22.17 20.33
N ILE A 422 39.67 21.16 20.76
CA ILE A 422 39.99 20.30 21.91
C ILE A 422 40.92 19.16 21.45
N PRO A 423 42.16 19.06 21.95
CA PRO A 423 42.88 17.80 21.91
C PRO A 423 42.08 16.78 22.73
N ASP A 424 41.85 15.59 22.17
CA ASP A 424 41.02 14.51 22.71
C ASP A 424 39.48 14.74 22.67
N MET A 425 38.93 15.10 21.50
CA MET A 425 37.48 14.96 21.23
C MET A 425 37.00 13.49 21.37
N GLU A 426 36.24 13.18 22.42
CA GLU A 426 35.69 11.83 22.67
C GLU A 426 34.41 11.52 21.85
N GLU A 427 33.57 12.53 21.56
CA GLU A 427 32.31 12.40 20.83
C GLU A 427 32.23 13.30 19.57
N PRO A 428 31.37 12.98 18.58
CA PRO A 428 31.22 13.79 17.37
C PRO A 428 30.48 15.12 17.62
N ASP A 429 31.12 16.20 17.17
CA ASP A 429 30.80 17.61 17.41
C ASP A 429 29.37 18.04 16.97
N TYR A 430 28.78 17.40 15.95
CA TYR A 430 27.52 17.86 15.36
C TYR A 430 26.68 16.76 14.69
N PHE A 431 25.36 16.80 14.94
CA PHE A 431 24.34 16.01 14.22
C PHE A 431 23.73 16.88 13.11
N PHE A 432 24.23 16.75 11.88
CA PHE A 432 23.75 17.50 10.73
C PHE A 432 22.47 16.90 10.15
N THR A 433 21.48 17.73 9.84
CA THR A 433 20.31 17.36 9.03
C THR A 433 20.08 18.42 7.96
N ASN A 434 20.10 18.07 6.68
CA ASN A 434 19.94 19.05 5.58
C ASN A 434 18.47 19.50 5.34
N GLY A 435 17.55 19.19 6.26
CA GLY A 435 16.11 19.45 6.10
C GLY A 435 15.42 18.75 4.93
N THR A 436 16.13 18.04 4.05
CA THR A 436 15.54 17.31 2.92
C THR A 436 15.05 15.94 3.38
N TYR A 437 13.78 15.65 3.08
CA TYR A 437 13.14 14.38 3.40
C TYR A 437 12.47 13.82 2.15
N ASP A 438 12.45 12.50 2.02
CA ASP A 438 11.65 11.83 0.98
C ASP A 438 10.47 11.12 1.64
N THR A 439 9.25 11.32 1.13
CA THR A 439 8.03 10.73 1.70
C THR A 439 7.48 9.57 0.85
N SER A 440 6.83 8.63 1.52
CA SER A 440 5.92 7.66 0.90
C SER A 440 4.59 7.69 1.66
N GLU A 441 3.48 7.75 0.93
CA GLU A 441 2.14 7.94 1.49
C GLU A 441 1.28 6.71 1.21
N PHE A 442 0.42 6.35 2.15
CA PHE A 442 -0.49 5.22 2.04
C PHE A 442 -1.91 5.62 2.44
N LEU A 443 -2.90 5.02 1.80
CA LEU A 443 -4.30 5.06 2.23
C LEU A 443 -4.72 3.67 2.71
N HIS A 444 -5.38 3.58 3.86
CA HIS A 444 -5.98 2.32 4.30
C HIS A 444 -7.34 2.13 3.62
N MET A 445 -7.57 0.91 3.12
CA MET A 445 -8.78 0.53 2.40
C MET A 445 -9.44 -0.67 3.08
N ASN A 446 -10.76 -0.56 3.29
CA ASN A 446 -11.64 -1.63 3.73
C ASN A 446 -12.61 -1.97 2.60
N TRP A 447 -12.38 -3.10 1.93
CA TRP A 447 -13.06 -3.48 0.69
C TRP A 447 -14.45 -4.09 0.90
N GLY A 448 -14.82 -4.41 2.15
CA GLY A 448 -16.10 -5.06 2.46
C GLY A 448 -16.16 -6.53 2.04
N TRP A 449 -15.04 -7.26 2.15
CA TRP A 449 -14.90 -8.70 1.87
C TRP A 449 -14.22 -9.50 3.01
N GLY A 450 -14.27 -8.97 4.23
CA GLY A 450 -13.77 -9.66 5.43
C GLY A 450 -12.25 -9.57 5.63
N GLU A 451 -11.75 -10.23 6.67
CA GLU A 451 -10.34 -10.16 7.07
C GLU A 451 -9.39 -10.80 6.04
N ASN A 452 -9.90 -11.67 5.16
CA ASN A 452 -9.15 -12.25 4.04
C ASN A 452 -9.35 -11.49 2.71
N GLY A 453 -10.12 -10.40 2.72
CA GLY A 453 -10.44 -9.59 1.54
C GLY A 453 -9.37 -8.56 1.18
N GLY A 454 -8.14 -8.66 1.71
CA GLY A 454 -7.08 -7.71 1.38
C GLY A 454 -7.27 -6.30 1.96
N ASN A 455 -7.94 -6.18 3.12
CA ASN A 455 -8.00 -4.92 3.86
C ASN A 455 -6.58 -4.55 4.34
N GLY A 456 -6.14 -3.32 4.04
CA GLY A 456 -4.77 -2.90 4.34
C GLY A 456 -4.41 -1.53 3.78
N TRP A 457 -3.12 -1.19 3.91
CA TRP A 457 -2.50 0.06 3.48
C TRP A 457 -2.00 -0.05 2.04
N TYR A 458 -2.38 0.89 1.18
CA TYR A 458 -2.05 0.91 -0.25
C TYR A 458 -1.29 2.18 -0.62
N ILE A 459 -0.19 2.05 -1.38
CA ILE A 459 0.70 3.16 -1.76
C ILE A 459 -0.07 4.19 -2.60
N PHE A 460 -0.04 5.44 -2.15
CA PHE A 460 -0.47 6.56 -2.96
C PHE A 460 0.75 7.13 -3.69
N ASP A 461 0.84 6.84 -4.99
CA ASP A 461 1.91 7.35 -5.85
C ASP A 461 1.92 8.89 -5.88
N ASN A 462 3.04 9.46 -5.43
CA ASN A 462 3.28 10.89 -5.37
C ASN A 462 4.48 11.34 -6.23
N ILE A 463 5.10 10.43 -7.00
CA ILE A 463 6.30 10.72 -7.80
C ILE A 463 5.97 11.45 -9.11
N TYR A 464 4.76 11.23 -9.66
CA TYR A 464 4.32 11.83 -10.91
C TYR A 464 3.17 12.83 -10.71
N ASN A 465 3.38 14.09 -11.10
CA ASN A 465 2.32 15.11 -11.06
C ASN A 465 1.50 15.05 -12.36
N ARG A 466 0.19 14.84 -12.25
CA ARG A 466 -0.65 14.34 -13.34
C ARG A 466 -1.21 15.49 -14.20
N THR A 467 -0.71 15.60 -15.43
CA THR A 467 -1.23 16.57 -16.44
C THR A 467 -1.59 15.95 -17.79
N HIS A 468 -1.34 14.66 -18.02
CA HIS A 468 -1.55 13.98 -19.31
C HIS A 468 -2.26 12.63 -19.14
N ASP A 469 -3.27 12.42 -19.97
CA ASP A 469 -4.25 11.34 -20.23
C ASP A 469 -4.19 9.92 -19.62
N VAL A 470 -3.20 9.53 -18.81
CA VAL A 470 -3.23 8.27 -18.04
C VAL A 470 -4.15 8.42 -16.80
N SER A 471 -5.35 8.96 -17.02
CA SER A 471 -6.20 9.62 -16.03
C SER A 471 -6.47 8.74 -14.79
N TYR A 472 -6.28 9.32 -13.60
CA TYR A 472 -6.39 8.70 -12.27
C TYR A 472 -7.83 8.29 -11.86
N HIS A 473 -8.72 8.11 -12.84
CA HIS A 473 -10.16 8.08 -12.70
C HIS A 473 -10.75 6.92 -13.52
N LEU A 474 -10.68 5.70 -12.97
CA LEU A 474 -11.57 4.59 -13.36
C LEU A 474 -12.99 4.88 -12.81
N ASN A 475 -13.60 5.98 -13.29
CA ASN A 475 -14.77 6.64 -12.69
C ASN A 475 -14.68 6.73 -11.16
N ARG A 476 -13.50 7.01 -10.58
CA ARG A 476 -13.35 6.96 -9.12
C ARG A 476 -14.06 8.17 -8.50
N GLU A 477 -15.13 7.89 -7.77
CA GLU A 477 -15.95 8.85 -7.04
C GLU A 477 -15.81 8.64 -5.53
N ILE A 478 -16.03 9.70 -4.75
CA ILE A 478 -16.07 9.66 -3.28
C ILE A 478 -17.35 10.30 -2.76
N ILE A 479 -17.84 9.80 -1.61
CA ILE A 479 -18.91 10.45 -0.85
C ILE A 479 -18.33 10.88 0.50
N LYS A 480 -18.24 12.19 0.72
CA LYS A 480 -17.92 12.78 2.02
C LYS A 480 -19.17 12.69 2.90
N VAL A 481 -19.03 12.16 4.12
CA VAL A 481 -20.16 11.78 4.99
C VAL A 481 -19.94 12.19 6.44
N SER A 482 -20.91 12.89 7.01
CA SER A 482 -20.94 13.25 8.43
C SER A 482 -22.36 13.08 9.01
N PRO A 483 -22.51 12.51 10.21
CA PRO A 483 -23.83 12.38 10.85
C PRO A 483 -24.37 13.75 11.24
N ASN A 484 -25.67 13.99 11.01
CA ASN A 484 -26.35 15.21 11.43
C ASN A 484 -26.75 15.09 12.92
N LYS A 485 -25.74 15.20 13.80
CA LYS A 485 -25.91 15.14 15.25
C LYS A 485 -26.55 16.41 15.82
#